data_AF-A0A1H7MEB6-F1
#
_entry.id   AF-A0A1H7MEB6-F1
#
_cell.length_a   1.000
_cell.length_b   1.000
_cell.length_c   1.000
_cell.angle_alpha   90.00
_cell.angle_beta   90.00
_cell.angle_gamma   90.00
#
_symmetry.space_group_name_H-M   'P 1'
#
loop_
_entity.id
_entity.type
_entity.pdbx_description
1 polymer ?
#
loop_
_entity_poly.entity_id
_entity_poly.type
_entity_poly.pdbx_seq_one_letter_code
_entity_poly.pdbx_strand_id
1 'polypeptide(L)' 'MKESKYPENLQFKLEIVKSRRTIKEVAEKIGVSREILTRMVNGHYKGVEISKKLKIKLNIVD' A
#
# COMPACT_ATOMS: atom_id res chain seq x y z
N MET A 1 19.40 -2.31 10.13
CA MET A 1 17.97 -2.39 9.75
C MET A 1 17.92 -2.42 8.24
N LYS A 2 17.29 -3.40 7.58
CA LYS A 2 17.23 -3.44 6.11
C LYS A 2 16.45 -2.22 5.63
N GLU A 3 17.14 -1.30 4.95
CA GLU A 3 16.51 -0.13 4.34
C GLU A 3 15.37 -0.57 3.42
N SER A 4 14.24 0.13 3.54
CA SER A 4 13.10 -0.06 2.65
C SER A 4 13.54 0.31 1.24
N LYS A 5 13.56 -0.66 0.31
CA LYS A 5 13.92 -0.47 -1.10
C LYS A 5 13.03 0.57 -1.81
N TYR A 6 11.82 0.79 -1.30
CA TYR A 6 10.83 1.73 -1.84
C TYR A 6 10.25 2.59 -0.71
N PRO A 7 10.96 3.65 -0.27
CA PRO A 7 10.48 4.52 0.80
C PRO A 7 9.19 5.25 0.42
N GLU A 8 8.99 5.51 -0.87
CA GLU A 8 7.75 6.09 -1.41
C GLU A 8 6.50 5.29 -1.01
N ASN A 9 6.62 3.98 -0.82
CA ASN A 9 5.46 3.14 -0.48
C ASN A 9 5.06 3.20 1.01
N LEU A 10 5.89 3.79 1.88
CA LEU A 10 5.55 4.00 3.29
C LEU A 10 4.34 4.93 3.46
N GLN A 11 4.12 5.85 2.51
CA GLN A 11 2.96 6.74 2.51
C GLN A 11 1.64 5.96 2.50
N PHE A 12 1.59 4.83 1.78
CA PHE A 12 0.38 4.00 1.70
C PHE A 12 0.00 3.39 3.04
N LYS A 13 0.99 3.04 3.89
CA LYS A 13 0.72 2.56 5.24
C LYS A 13 -0.02 3.62 6.06
N LEU A 14 0.45 4.86 5.99
CA LEU A 14 -0.15 5.99 6.70
C LEU A 14 -1.55 6.28 6.19
N GLU A 15 -1.75 6.25 4.87
CA GLU A 15 -3.04 6.51 4.21
C GLU A 15 -4.10 5.45 4.55
N ILE A 16 -3.71 4.17 4.58
CA ILE A 16 -4.57 3.07 5.01
C ILE A 16 -5.04 3.29 6.47
N VAL A 17 -4.10 3.64 7.35
CA VAL A 17 -4.39 3.91 8.77
C VAL A 17 -5.27 5.15 8.92
N LYS A 18 -4.98 6.24 8.19
CA LYS A 18 -5.81 7.46 8.14
C LYS A 18 -7.24 7.16 7.68
N SER A 19 -7.38 6.30 6.67
CA SER A 19 -8.67 5.88 6.14
C SER A 19 -9.45 4.94 7.07
N ARG A 20 -8.92 4.62 8.27
CA ARG A 20 -9.48 3.63 9.22
C ARG A 20 -9.78 2.28 8.56
N ARG A 21 -9.04 1.91 7.52
CA ARG A 21 -9.18 0.61 6.84
C ARG A 21 -8.04 -0.30 7.24
N THR A 22 -8.29 -1.60 7.18
CA THR A 22 -7.20 -2.57 7.35
C THR A 22 -6.53 -2.89 6.02
N ILE A 23 -5.24 -3.25 6.09
CA ILE A 23 -4.47 -3.73 4.93
C ILE A 23 -5.20 -4.89 4.24
N LYS A 24 -5.84 -5.78 5.02
CA LYS A 24 -6.61 -6.91 4.49
C LYS A 24 -7.77 -6.43 3.60
N GLU A 25 -8.62 -5.54 4.11
CA GLU A 25 -9.76 -5.02 3.34
C GLU A 25 -9.33 -4.25 2.09
N VAL A 26 -8.26 -3.46 2.19
CA VAL A 26 -7.73 -2.74 1.03
C VAL A 26 -7.23 -3.75 0.00
N ALA A 27 -6.46 -4.75 0.43
CA ALA A 27 -5.95 -5.80 -0.44
C ALA A 27 -7.07 -6.57 -1.15
N GLU A 28 -8.12 -6.96 -0.44
CA GLU A 28 -9.31 -7.61 -1.02
C GLU A 28 -10.00 -6.69 -2.03
N LYS A 29 -10.17 -5.40 -1.70
CA LYS A 29 -10.84 -4.43 -2.59
C LYS A 29 -10.08 -4.12 -3.87
N ILE A 30 -8.75 -4.28 -3.90
CA ILE A 30 -7.94 -4.09 -5.11
C ILE A 30 -7.52 -5.42 -5.76
N GLY A 31 -7.96 -6.55 -5.21
CA GLY A 31 -7.72 -7.89 -5.75
C GLY A 31 -6.28 -8.36 -5.62
N VAL A 32 -5.61 -8.03 -4.51
CA VAL A 32 -4.22 -8.47 -4.24
C VAL A 32 -4.15 -9.22 -2.92
N SER A 33 -3.13 -10.07 -2.79
CA SER A 33 -2.86 -10.75 -1.52
C SER A 33 -2.44 -9.75 -0.45
N ARG A 34 -2.98 -9.92 0.76
CA ARG A 34 -2.61 -9.15 1.97
C ARG A 34 -1.09 -9.09 2.16
N GLU A 35 -0.39 -10.18 1.91
CA GLU A 35 1.06 -10.26 2.10
C GLU A 35 1.82 -9.37 1.11
N ILE A 36 1.40 -9.36 -0.16
CA ILE A 36 1.98 -8.48 -1.19
C ILE A 36 1.75 -7.02 -0.79
N LEU A 37 0.53 -6.67 -0.38
CA LEU A 37 0.24 -5.31 0.06
C LEU A 37 1.06 -4.94 1.29
N THR A 38 1.23 -5.86 2.24
CA THR A 38 2.06 -5.64 3.45
C THR A 38 3.52 -5.39 3.09
N ARG A 39 4.11 -6.21 2.22
CA ARG A 39 5.49 -6.01 1.75
C ARG A 39 5.62 -4.68 1.02
N MET A 40 4.60 -4.29 0.27
CA MET A 40 4.57 -3.04 -0.46
C MET A 40 4.54 -1.83 0.48
N VAL A 41 3.58 -1.75 1.40
CA VAL A 41 3.44 -0.60 2.32
C VAL A 41 4.58 -0.49 3.34
N ASN A 42 5.38 -1.54 3.52
CA ASN A 42 6.63 -1.50 4.30
C ASN A 42 7.86 -1.22 3.40
N GLY A 43 7.66 -0.92 2.12
CA GLY A 43 8.72 -0.55 1.18
C GLY A 43 9.65 -1.69 0.75
N HIS A 44 9.23 -2.95 0.95
CA HIS A 44 9.95 -4.14 0.50
C HIS A 44 9.51 -4.62 -0.89
N TYR A 45 8.47 -4.02 -1.46
CA TYR A 45 7.92 -4.38 -2.77
C TYR A 45 7.49 -3.12 -3.52
N LYS A 46 7.85 -2.96 -4.79
CA LYS A 46 7.50 -1.77 -5.59
C LYS A 46 6.01 -1.73 -5.90
N GLY A 47 5.49 -2.85 -6.42
CA GLY A 47 4.07 -3.04 -6.70
C GLY A 47 3.42 -1.93 -7.51
N VAL A 48 4.05 -1.45 -8.60
CA VAL A 48 3.62 -0.23 -9.34
C VAL A 48 2.13 -0.23 -9.70
N GLU A 49 1.59 -1.35 -10.16
CA GLU A 49 0.16 -1.48 -10.45
C GLU A 49 -0.71 -1.43 -9.19
N ILE A 50 -0.23 -2.03 -8.10
CA ILE A 50 -0.86 -2.01 -6.79
C ILE A 50 -0.85 -0.58 -6.24
N SER A 51 0.24 0.17 -6.40
CA SER A 51 0.35 1.59 -6.03
C SER A 51 -0.67 2.44 -6.75
N LYS A 52 -0.83 2.24 -8.07
CA LYS A 52 -1.84 2.95 -8.86
C LYS A 52 -3.25 2.61 -8.38
N LYS A 53 -3.57 1.32 -8.20
CA LYS A 53 -4.87 0.88 -7.68
C LYS A 53 -5.13 1.43 -6.27
N LEU A 54 -4.10 1.48 -5.40
CA LEU A 54 -4.21 2.03 -4.06
C LEU A 54 -4.45 3.53 -4.07
N LYS A 55 -3.70 4.30 -4.87
CA LYS A 55 -3.90 5.75 -5.02
C LYS A 55 -5.33 6.06 -5.43
N ILE A 56 -5.85 5.35 -6.43
CA ILE A 56 -7.24 5.49 -6.89
C ILE A 56 -8.22 5.12 -5.75
N LYS A 57 -7.96 4.03 -5.02
CA LYS A 57 -8.86 3.53 -3.97
C LYS A 57 -8.91 4.41 -2.73
N LEU A 58 -7.76 4.95 -2.35
CA LEU A 58 -7.57 5.81 -1.19
C LEU A 58 -7.81 7.30 -1.53
N ASN A 59 -8.12 7.60 -2.80
CA ASN A 59 -8.35 8.96 -3.31
C ASN A 59 -7.16 9.89 -3.02
N ILE A 60 -5.96 9.35 -3.15
CA ILE A 60 -4.70 10.09 -2.97
C ILE A 60 -4.49 10.87 -4.25
N VAL A 61 -4.95 12.12 -4.27
CA VAL A 61 -4.65 13.08 -5.35
C VAL A 61 -3.25 13.61 -5.08
N ASP A 62 -2.42 13.61 -6.12
CA ASP A 62 -1.03 14.10 -6.11
C ASP A 62 -0.96 15.58 -5.72
#